data_AF-A0A9D1IRK0-F1
#
_entry.id   AF-A0A9D1IRK0-F1
#
_cell.length_a   1.000
_cell.length_b   1.000
_cell.length_c   1.000
_cell.angle_alpha   90.00
_cell.angle_beta   90.00
_cell.angle_gamma   90.00
#
_symmetry.space_group_name_H-M   'P 1'
#
loop_
_entity.id
_entity.type
_entity.pdbx_description
1 polymer ?
#
loop_
_entity_poly.entity_id
_entity_poly.type
_entity_poly.pdbx_seq_one_letter_code
_entity_poly.pdbx_strand_id
1 'polypeptide(L)'
;MNFSEMEQRQKRKNQILFAKTDACLFPLWQQLEQANRRTVAAWALACVEEPVEQLSRRYPTDSRPREALEMARLWAMGKVKMPSARPAILAVHAMAKQLQDPGDAALCHGVGQGCSTVHTPRHTMGLPIYELTALVHHTPPELLTLRLEEKIQVYHQTLARCLDLGDAALPCWAPFMQK
;
A
#
# COMPACT_ATOMS: atom_id res chain seq x y z
N MET A 1 17.32 3.66 11.43
CA MET A 1 16.54 2.41 11.20
C MET A 1 17.48 1.36 10.59
N ASN A 2 17.20 0.04 10.68
CA ASN A 2 18.06 -1.01 10.10
C ASN A 2 17.47 -1.55 8.78
N PHE A 3 18.28 -1.59 7.71
CA PHE A 3 17.89 -2.07 6.38
C PHE A 3 18.77 -3.23 5.85
N SER A 4 19.52 -3.91 6.73
CA SER A 4 20.47 -4.97 6.34
C SER A 4 19.82 -6.12 5.55
N GLU A 5 18.58 -6.48 5.89
CA GLU A 5 17.82 -7.54 5.23
C GLU A 5 17.46 -7.16 3.79
N MET A 6 17.14 -5.88 3.55
CA MET A 6 16.89 -5.33 2.22
C MET A 6 18.16 -5.41 1.36
N GLU A 7 19.29 -4.96 1.90
CA GLU A 7 20.58 -4.99 1.19
C GLU A 7 20.98 -6.43 0.81
N GLN A 8 20.74 -7.40 1.69
CA GLN A 8 20.99 -8.81 1.40
C GLN A 8 20.09 -9.34 0.27
N ARG A 9 18.81 -8.99 0.26
CA ARG A 9 17.88 -9.37 -0.82
C ARG A 9 18.24 -8.71 -2.14
N GLN A 10 18.70 -7.46 -2.11
CA GLN A 10 19.17 -6.74 -3.29
C GLN A 10 20.43 -7.39 -3.88
N LYS A 11 21.41 -7.77 -3.04
CA LYS A 11 22.61 -8.52 -3.46
C LYS A 11 22.26 -9.86 -4.10
N ARG A 12 21.20 -10.51 -3.63
CA ARG A 12 20.65 -11.77 -4.18
C ARG A 12 19.76 -11.57 -5.41
N LYS A 13 19.54 -10.33 -5.85
CA LYS A 13 18.68 -9.95 -6.99
C LYS A 13 17.23 -10.42 -6.82
N ASN A 14 16.73 -10.42 -5.58
CA ASN A 14 15.31 -10.69 -5.34
C ASN A 14 14.45 -9.58 -5.95
N GLN A 15 13.26 -9.94 -6.45
CA GLN A 15 12.28 -8.96 -6.94
C GLN A 15 11.58 -8.20 -5.80
N ILE A 16 11.41 -8.83 -4.65
CA ILE A 16 10.80 -8.23 -3.45
C ILE A 16 11.90 -8.08 -2.40
N LEU A 17 12.07 -6.85 -1.92
CA LEU A 17 13.22 -6.48 -1.10
C LEU A 17 12.90 -6.34 0.38
N PHE A 18 11.61 -6.26 0.73
CA PHE A 18 11.15 -6.11 2.11
C PHE A 18 10.25 -7.27 2.52
N ALA A 19 10.22 -7.55 3.82
CA ALA A 19 9.25 -8.44 4.45
C ALA A 19 8.67 -7.77 5.71
N LYS A 20 7.44 -8.13 6.08
CA LYS A 20 6.80 -7.61 7.30
C LYS A 20 7.58 -7.92 8.59
N THR A 21 8.42 -8.94 8.56
CA THR A 21 9.28 -9.38 9.66
C THR A 21 10.61 -8.63 9.72
N ASP A 22 10.95 -7.81 8.72
CA ASP A 22 12.18 -7.03 8.73
C ASP A 22 12.16 -6.02 9.87
N ALA A 23 13.30 -5.75 10.49
CA ALA A 23 13.39 -4.86 11.64
C ALA A 23 12.77 -3.47 11.39
N CYS A 24 12.83 -2.96 10.15
CA CYS A 24 12.26 -1.68 9.76
C CYS A 24 10.72 -1.67 9.65
N LEU A 25 10.07 -2.81 9.38
CA LEU A 25 8.62 -2.91 9.20
C LEU A 25 7.91 -3.64 10.34
N PHE A 26 8.64 -4.41 11.15
CA PHE A 26 8.08 -5.21 12.23
C PHE A 26 7.27 -4.38 13.24
N PRO A 27 7.71 -3.20 13.71
CA PRO A 27 6.91 -2.38 14.62
C PRO A 27 5.58 -1.91 14.00
N LEU A 28 5.58 -1.53 12.73
CA LEU A 28 4.37 -1.14 12.00
C LEU A 28 3.41 -2.32 11.88
N TRP A 29 3.94 -3.50 11.51
CA TRP A 29 3.15 -4.72 11.38
C TRP A 29 2.47 -5.10 12.70
N GLN A 30 3.19 -5.06 13.83
CA GLN A 30 2.61 -5.36 15.14
C GLN A 30 1.45 -4.42 15.53
N GLN A 31 1.56 -3.13 15.21
CA GLN A 31 0.50 -2.16 15.49
C GLN A 31 -0.73 -2.41 14.60
N LEU A 32 -0.52 -2.71 13.31
CA LEU A 32 -1.59 -3.04 12.38
C LEU A 32 -2.32 -4.34 12.73
N GLU A 33 -1.62 -5.33 13.32
CA GLU A 33 -2.27 -6.57 13.80
C GLU A 33 -3.19 -6.36 15.00
N GLN A 34 -2.91 -5.36 15.83
CA GLN A 34 -3.72 -5.03 17.00
C GLN A 34 -4.86 -4.07 16.66
N ALA A 35 -4.74 -3.31 15.57
CA ALA A 35 -5.76 -2.39 15.11
C ALA A 35 -6.99 -3.13 14.57
N ASN A 36 -8.17 -2.53 14.76
CA ASN A 36 -9.39 -3.09 14.21
C ASN A 36 -9.39 -3.01 12.67
N ARG A 37 -10.22 -3.84 12.03
CA ARG A 37 -10.32 -3.95 10.58
C ARG A 37 -10.59 -2.62 9.86
N ARG A 38 -11.39 -1.73 10.44
CA ARG A 38 -11.75 -0.43 9.84
C ARG A 38 -10.57 0.53 9.87
N THR A 39 -9.88 0.64 11.01
CA THR A 39 -8.64 1.40 11.12
C THR A 39 -7.60 0.91 10.11
N VAL A 40 -7.42 -0.41 9.98
CA VAL A 40 -6.49 -1.00 9.01
C VAL A 40 -6.86 -0.68 7.55
N ALA A 41 -8.15 -0.76 7.21
CA ALA A 41 -8.62 -0.42 5.87
C ALA A 41 -8.49 1.09 5.57
N ALA A 42 -8.81 1.96 6.53
CA ALA A 42 -8.64 3.40 6.38
C ALA A 42 -7.16 3.78 6.21
N TRP A 43 -6.29 3.18 7.01
CA TRP A 43 -4.84 3.34 6.90
C TRP A 43 -4.35 2.95 5.50
N ALA A 44 -4.74 1.77 5.01
CA ALA A 44 -4.31 1.31 3.69
C ALA A 44 -4.82 2.24 2.58
N LEU A 45 -6.10 2.64 2.62
CA LEU A 45 -6.67 3.55 1.61
C LEU A 45 -6.01 4.93 1.62
N ALA A 46 -5.63 5.45 2.80
CA ALA A 46 -4.91 6.72 2.91
C ALA A 46 -3.47 6.60 2.40
N CYS A 47 -2.77 5.51 2.73
CA CYS A 47 -1.40 5.30 2.27
C CYS A 47 -1.30 5.04 0.76
N VAL A 48 -2.31 4.42 0.13
CA VAL A 48 -2.35 4.16 -1.32
C VAL A 48 -2.45 5.43 -2.17
N GLU A 49 -2.93 6.55 -1.60
CA GLU A 49 -3.08 7.81 -2.34
C GLU A 49 -1.78 8.26 -3.01
N GLU A 50 -0.66 8.12 -2.30
CA GLU A 50 0.64 8.61 -2.77
C GLU A 50 1.22 7.72 -3.89
N PRO A 51 1.25 6.38 -3.80
CA PRO A 51 1.51 5.49 -4.94
C PRO A 51 0.64 5.74 -6.17
N VAL A 52 -0.66 5.98 -5.97
CA VAL A 52 -1.59 6.25 -7.07
C VAL A 52 -1.23 7.55 -7.76
N GLU A 53 -0.90 8.60 -7.00
CA GLU A 53 -0.46 9.88 -7.52
C GLU A 53 0.88 9.77 -8.28
N GLN A 54 1.85 9.03 -7.73
CA GLN A 54 3.11 8.75 -8.42
C GLN A 54 2.89 8.05 -9.77
N LEU A 55 2.11 6.97 -9.79
CA LEU A 55 1.77 6.25 -11.02
C LEU A 55 0.98 7.13 -11.99
N SER A 56 0.07 7.96 -11.51
CA SER A 56 -0.71 8.88 -12.35
C SER A 56 0.16 9.95 -13.01
N ARG A 57 1.22 10.42 -12.34
CA ARG A 57 2.19 11.35 -12.95
C ARG A 57 3.02 10.69 -14.03
N ARG A 58 3.45 9.44 -13.81
CA ARG A 58 4.28 8.68 -14.75
C ARG A 58 3.50 8.15 -15.95
N TYR A 59 2.23 7.78 -15.73
CA TYR A 59 1.34 7.18 -16.72
C TYR A 59 0.00 7.95 -16.78
N PRO A 60 0.00 9.21 -17.25
CA PRO A 60 -1.15 10.12 -17.14
C PRO A 60 -2.41 9.64 -17.88
N THR A 61 -2.24 8.82 -18.93
CA THR A 61 -3.34 8.26 -19.73
C THR A 61 -3.87 6.93 -19.18
N ASP A 62 -3.22 6.34 -18.17
CA ASP A 62 -3.64 5.09 -17.56
C ASP A 62 -4.48 5.38 -16.30
N SER A 63 -5.77 5.09 -16.38
CA SER A 63 -6.69 5.35 -15.27
C SER A 63 -6.68 4.25 -14.20
N ARG A 64 -6.09 3.09 -14.48
CA ARG A 64 -6.18 1.89 -13.62
C ARG A 64 -5.77 2.14 -12.15
N PRO A 65 -4.69 2.88 -11.83
CA PRO A 65 -4.35 3.16 -10.43
C PRO A 65 -5.42 3.99 -9.70
N ARG A 66 -5.96 5.01 -10.35
CA ARG A 66 -7.00 5.90 -9.79
C ARG A 66 -8.31 5.15 -9.60
N GLU A 67 -8.73 4.39 -10.61
CA GLU A 67 -9.94 3.58 -10.57
C GLU A 67 -9.87 2.51 -9.48
N ALA A 68 -8.72 1.87 -9.27
CA ALA A 68 -8.54 0.87 -8.21
C ALA A 68 -8.80 1.48 -6.82
N LEU A 69 -8.22 2.65 -6.54
CA LEU A 69 -8.41 3.36 -5.27
C LEU A 69 -9.85 3.85 -5.09
N GLU A 70 -10.44 4.45 -6.13
CA GLU A 70 -11.82 4.91 -6.10
C GLU A 70 -12.79 3.77 -5.79
N MET A 71 -12.67 2.66 -6.53
CA MET A 71 -13.53 1.49 -6.33
C MET A 71 -13.31 0.84 -4.97
N ALA A 72 -12.09 0.83 -4.44
CA ALA A 72 -11.81 0.34 -3.10
C ALA A 72 -12.48 1.23 -2.02
N ARG A 73 -12.44 2.56 -2.17
CA ARG A 73 -13.14 3.50 -1.28
C ARG A 73 -14.66 3.30 -1.34
N LEU A 74 -15.23 3.25 -2.55
CA LEU A 74 -16.67 3.00 -2.74
C LEU A 74 -17.10 1.67 -2.11
N TRP A 75 -16.25 0.65 -2.22
CA TRP A 75 -16.52 -0.65 -1.62
C TRP A 75 -16.44 -0.61 -0.09
N ALA A 76 -15.42 0.03 0.48
CA ALA A 76 -15.28 0.20 1.93
C ALA A 76 -16.47 0.96 2.54
N MET A 77 -17.03 1.91 1.79
CA MET A 77 -18.24 2.68 2.16
C MET A 77 -19.56 1.95 1.86
N GLY A 78 -19.52 0.77 1.24
CA GLY A 78 -20.71 -0.02 0.90
C GLY A 78 -21.54 0.56 -0.26
N LYS A 79 -20.97 1.50 -1.02
CA LYS A 79 -21.60 2.10 -2.21
C LYS A 79 -21.59 1.17 -3.41
N VAL A 80 -20.62 0.25 -3.46
CA VAL A 80 -20.55 -0.84 -4.44
C VAL A 80 -20.27 -2.17 -3.74
N LYS A 81 -20.60 -3.28 -4.40
CA LYS A 81 -20.29 -4.64 -3.91
C LYS A 81 -18.92 -5.08 -4.42
N MET A 82 -18.33 -6.07 -3.74
CA MET A 82 -17.02 -6.64 -4.11
C MET A 82 -16.91 -7.03 -5.60
N PRO A 83 -17.90 -7.67 -6.24
CA PRO A 83 -17.81 -8.02 -7.67
C PRO A 83 -17.65 -6.81 -8.60
N SER A 84 -18.12 -5.64 -8.19
CA SER A 84 -17.96 -4.38 -8.94
C SER A 84 -16.58 -3.76 -8.72
N ALA A 85 -16.03 -3.83 -7.51
CA ALA A 85 -14.73 -3.23 -7.20
C ALA A 85 -13.54 -4.11 -7.61
N ARG A 86 -13.69 -5.43 -7.51
CA ARG A 86 -12.63 -6.40 -7.78
C ARG A 86 -11.98 -6.25 -9.16
N PRO A 87 -12.71 -6.03 -10.28
CA PRO A 87 -12.08 -5.84 -11.59
C PRO A 87 -11.08 -4.68 -11.63
N ALA A 88 -11.42 -3.53 -11.03
CA ALA A 88 -10.53 -2.37 -10.99
C ALA A 88 -9.24 -2.66 -10.18
N ILE A 89 -9.36 -3.33 -9.04
CA ILE A 89 -8.21 -3.75 -8.22
C ILE A 89 -7.34 -4.78 -8.96
N LEU A 90 -7.94 -5.69 -9.73
CA LEU A 90 -7.18 -6.63 -10.56
C LEU A 90 -6.53 -5.94 -11.76
N ALA A 91 -7.14 -4.88 -12.30
CA ALA A 91 -6.60 -4.14 -13.43
C ALA A 91 -5.27 -3.46 -13.10
N VAL A 92 -5.11 -2.87 -11.91
CA VAL A 92 -3.81 -2.31 -11.49
C VAL A 92 -2.75 -3.39 -11.28
N HIS A 93 -3.12 -4.60 -10.82
CA HIS A 93 -2.19 -5.73 -10.82
C HIS A 93 -1.81 -6.19 -12.23
N ALA A 94 -2.74 -6.14 -13.18
CA ALA A 94 -2.45 -6.46 -14.58
C ALA A 94 -1.54 -5.41 -15.23
N MET A 95 -1.66 -4.13 -14.83
CA MET A 95 -0.76 -3.06 -15.25
C MET A 95 0.70 -3.40 -14.94
N ALA A 96 0.99 -3.91 -13.74
CA ALA A 96 2.35 -4.28 -13.34
C ALA A 96 3.08 -5.19 -14.35
N LYS A 97 2.35 -6.10 -15.01
CA LYS A 97 2.92 -7.04 -16.00
C LYS A 97 3.27 -6.40 -17.34
N GLN A 98 2.78 -5.19 -17.59
CA GLN A 98 2.98 -4.44 -18.83
C GLN A 98 4.11 -3.41 -18.70
N LEU A 99 4.55 -3.13 -17.47
CA LEU A 99 5.58 -2.14 -17.19
C LEU A 99 6.97 -2.77 -17.27
N GLN A 100 7.91 -2.02 -17.86
CA GLN A 100 9.31 -2.44 -17.96
C GLN A 100 10.11 -2.03 -16.71
N ASP A 101 9.70 -0.96 -16.04
CA ASP A 101 10.33 -0.46 -14.83
C ASP A 101 9.91 -1.33 -13.62
N PRO A 102 10.85 -2.02 -12.95
CA PRO A 102 10.53 -2.89 -11.81
C PRO A 102 9.96 -2.13 -10.61
N GLY A 103 10.35 -0.87 -10.41
CA GLY A 103 9.81 -0.03 -9.34
C GLY A 103 8.36 0.36 -9.61
N ASP A 104 8.01 0.70 -10.85
CA ASP A 104 6.63 1.01 -11.21
C ASP A 104 5.74 -0.25 -11.15
N ALA A 105 6.27 -1.41 -11.54
CA ALA A 105 5.59 -2.68 -11.36
C ALA A 105 5.35 -2.99 -9.88
N ALA A 106 6.35 -2.75 -9.02
CA ALA A 106 6.21 -2.87 -7.57
C ALA A 106 5.15 -1.90 -7.02
N LEU A 107 5.16 -0.61 -7.41
CA LEU A 107 4.11 0.35 -7.03
C LEU A 107 2.71 -0.14 -7.40
N CYS A 108 2.52 -0.69 -8.60
CA CYS A 108 1.24 -1.26 -9.02
C CYS A 108 0.80 -2.43 -8.12
N HIS A 109 1.73 -3.30 -7.72
CA HIS A 109 1.46 -4.35 -6.75
C HIS A 109 1.12 -3.79 -5.37
N GLY A 110 1.81 -2.73 -4.93
CA GLY A 110 1.52 -2.02 -3.68
C GLY A 110 0.10 -1.44 -3.66
N VAL A 111 -0.30 -0.73 -4.71
CA VAL A 111 -1.66 -0.18 -4.87
C VAL A 111 -2.71 -1.29 -4.81
N GLY A 112 -2.53 -2.36 -5.58
CA GLY A 112 -3.49 -3.47 -5.60
C GLY A 112 -3.62 -4.19 -4.25
N GLN A 113 -2.51 -4.40 -3.54
CA GLN A 113 -2.53 -4.97 -2.18
C GLN A 113 -3.20 -4.01 -1.17
N GLY A 114 -2.83 -2.73 -1.19
CA GLY A 114 -3.44 -1.72 -0.34
C GLY A 114 -4.96 -1.65 -0.53
N CYS A 115 -5.43 -1.57 -1.78
CA CYS A 115 -6.86 -1.60 -2.12
C CYS A 115 -7.55 -2.91 -1.68
N SER A 116 -6.86 -4.05 -1.79
CA SER A 116 -7.37 -5.36 -1.37
C SER A 116 -7.53 -5.49 0.15
N THR A 117 -6.95 -4.58 0.94
CA THR A 117 -7.09 -4.56 2.41
C THR A 117 -8.55 -4.42 2.84
N VAL A 118 -9.39 -3.75 2.04
CA VAL A 118 -10.84 -3.66 2.25
C VAL A 118 -11.48 -5.05 2.31
N HIS A 119 -10.95 -6.03 1.57
CA HIS A 119 -11.40 -7.42 1.62
C HIS A 119 -11.00 -8.10 2.94
N THR A 120 -9.73 -7.99 3.31
CA THR A 120 -9.13 -8.68 4.45
C THR A 120 -7.82 -8.01 4.87
N PRO A 121 -7.53 -7.89 6.18
CA PRO A 121 -6.29 -7.28 6.68
C PRO A 121 -5.02 -8.05 6.27
N ARG A 122 -5.13 -9.25 5.70
CA ARG A 122 -3.96 -10.03 5.23
C ARG A 122 -3.19 -9.33 4.09
N HIS A 123 -3.83 -8.44 3.34
CA HIS A 123 -3.16 -7.70 2.26
C HIS A 123 -2.40 -6.45 2.74
N THR A 124 -2.66 -5.99 3.97
CA THR A 124 -2.20 -4.70 4.50
C THR A 124 -0.70 -4.47 4.31
N MET A 125 0.13 -5.43 4.75
CA MET A 125 1.59 -5.30 4.66
C MET A 125 2.12 -5.40 3.23
N GLY A 126 1.29 -5.83 2.26
CA GLY A 126 1.67 -5.82 0.86
C GLY A 126 2.00 -4.42 0.35
N LEU A 127 1.24 -3.39 0.77
CA LEU A 127 1.50 -2.00 0.39
C LEU A 127 2.92 -1.54 0.77
N PRO A 128 3.33 -1.50 2.06
CA PRO A 128 4.65 -1.01 2.44
C PRO A 128 5.77 -1.89 1.88
N ILE A 129 5.57 -3.21 1.75
CA ILE A 129 6.58 -4.10 1.17
C ILE A 129 6.91 -3.70 -0.28
N TYR A 130 5.87 -3.53 -1.10
CA TYR A 130 6.07 -3.22 -2.52
C TYR A 130 6.44 -1.76 -2.75
N GLU A 131 5.86 -0.83 -2.00
CA GLU A 131 6.16 0.58 -2.14
C GLU A 131 7.59 0.93 -1.71
N LEU A 132 8.10 0.33 -0.62
CA LEU A 132 9.51 0.48 -0.26
C LEU A 132 10.43 -0.21 -1.28
N THR A 133 10.01 -1.35 -1.85
CA THR A 133 10.76 -1.99 -2.95
C THR A 133 10.85 -1.05 -4.15
N ALA A 134 9.78 -0.33 -4.49
CA ALA A 134 9.82 0.68 -5.55
C ALA A 134 10.76 1.84 -5.23
N LEU A 135 10.78 2.34 -3.99
CA LEU A 135 11.73 3.38 -3.58
C LEU A 135 13.18 2.96 -3.78
N VAL A 136 13.52 1.69 -3.54
CA VAL A 136 14.87 1.17 -3.81
C VAL A 136 15.22 1.25 -5.31
N HIS A 137 14.26 1.10 -6.21
CA HIS A 137 14.47 1.24 -7.65
C HIS A 137 14.51 2.68 -8.13
N HIS A 138 13.74 3.58 -7.51
CA HIS A 138 13.55 4.96 -7.98
C HIS A 138 14.44 6.00 -7.29
N THR A 139 15.11 5.62 -6.20
CA THR A 139 15.90 6.54 -5.39
C THR A 139 17.40 6.32 -5.60
N PRO A 140 18.20 7.38 -5.85
CA PRO A 140 19.65 7.28 -5.86
C PRO A 140 20.21 6.72 -4.54
N PRO A 141 21.30 5.93 -4.55
CA PRO A 141 21.83 5.30 -3.34
C PRO A 141 22.14 6.27 -2.20
N GLU A 142 22.54 7.51 -2.54
CA GLU A 142 22.94 8.55 -1.58
C GLU A 142 21.74 9.07 -0.76
N LEU A 143 20.52 8.94 -1.29
CA LEU A 143 19.29 9.42 -0.66
C LEU A 143 18.42 8.26 -0.14
N LEU A 144 18.75 7.01 -0.47
CA LEU A 144 17.87 5.87 -0.25
C LEU A 144 17.49 5.69 1.22
N THR A 145 18.47 5.70 2.13
CA THR A 145 18.21 5.53 3.57
C THR A 145 17.24 6.59 4.09
N LEU A 146 17.48 7.87 3.75
CA LEU A 146 16.62 8.97 4.15
C LEU A 146 15.18 8.76 3.64
N ARG A 147 15.02 8.44 2.35
CA ARG A 147 13.69 8.25 1.74
C ARG A 147 12.93 7.06 2.32
N LEU A 148 13.63 5.97 2.65
CA LEU A 148 13.02 4.81 3.32
C LEU A 148 12.55 5.15 4.74
N GLU A 149 13.39 5.86 5.52
CA GLU A 149 13.04 6.27 6.88
C GLU A 149 11.85 7.23 6.90
N GLU A 150 11.86 8.25 6.04
CA GLU A 150 10.75 9.19 5.87
C GLU A 150 9.46 8.45 5.51
N LYS A 151 9.52 7.50 4.57
CA LYS A 151 8.33 6.78 4.14
C LYS A 151 7.77 5.88 5.24
N ILE A 152 8.63 5.20 6.00
CA ILE A 152 8.20 4.37 7.13
C ILE A 152 7.60 5.24 8.24
N GLN A 153 8.16 6.41 8.49
CA GLN A 153 7.59 7.38 9.42
C GLN A 153 6.19 7.84 8.98
N VAL A 154 5.98 8.10 7.69
CA VAL A 154 4.65 8.43 7.14
C VAL A 154 3.64 7.30 7.38
N TYR A 155 4.03 6.03 7.25
CA TYR A 155 3.13 4.92 7.58
C TYR A 155 2.71 4.93 9.05
N HIS A 156 3.65 5.15 9.97
CA HIS A 156 3.35 5.22 11.40
C HIS A 156 2.47 6.42 11.75
N GLN A 157 2.76 7.60 11.20
CA GLN A 157 1.95 8.81 11.42
C GLN A 157 0.53 8.64 10.86
N THR A 158 0.40 8.01 9.69
CA THR A 158 -0.91 7.72 9.11
C THR A 158 -1.68 6.73 9.96
N LEU A 159 -1.01 5.73 10.56
CA LEU A 159 -1.65 4.78 11.45
C LEU A 159 -2.13 5.45 12.74
N ALA A 160 -1.27 6.27 13.37
CA ALA A 160 -1.64 7.04 14.55
C ALA A 160 -2.89 7.90 14.29
N ARG A 161 -2.91 8.65 13.17
CA ARG A 161 -4.08 9.43 12.76
C ARG A 161 -5.34 8.57 12.56
N CYS A 162 -5.21 7.38 11.97
CA CYS A 162 -6.36 6.49 11.77
C CYS A 162 -6.85 5.85 13.08
N LEU A 163 -5.96 5.63 14.05
CA LEU A 163 -6.33 5.20 15.39
C LEU A 163 -7.11 6.29 16.12
N ASP A 164 -6.67 7.54 16.03
CA ASP A 164 -7.34 8.70 16.63
C ASP A 164 -8.72 8.95 16.01
N LEU A 165 -8.84 8.84 14.69
CA LEU A 165 -10.11 9.01 13.98
C LEU A 165 -11.07 7.84 14.23
N GLY A 166 -10.55 6.63 14.42
CA GLY A 166 -11.34 5.41 14.55
C GLY A 166 -12.35 5.27 13.40
N ASP A 167 -13.64 5.18 13.75
CA ASP A 167 -14.72 5.00 12.78
C ASP A 167 -14.97 6.23 11.90
N ALA A 168 -14.53 7.41 12.32
CA ALA A 168 -14.66 8.65 11.54
C ALA A 168 -13.61 8.78 10.42
N ALA A 169 -12.70 7.81 10.27
CA ALA A 169 -11.69 7.82 9.23
C ALA A 169 -12.26 7.73 7.80
N LEU A 170 -13.50 7.25 7.66
CA LEU A 170 -14.30 7.36 6.44
C LEU A 170 -15.70 7.90 6.78
N PRO A 171 -16.40 8.56 5.83
CA PRO A 171 -17.74 9.11 6.08
C PRO A 171 -18.78 8.06 6.45
N CYS A 172 -18.62 6.83 5.97
CA CYS A 172 -19.46 5.69 6.32
C CYS A 172 -18.71 4.38 6.06
N TRP A 173 -19.18 3.30 6.69
CA TRP A 173 -18.61 1.97 6.53
C TRP A 173 -19.67 0.99 6.05
N ALA A 174 -19.29 0.14 5.09
CA ALA A 174 -20.13 -0.96 4.64
C ALA A 174 -20.54 -1.88 5.80
N PRO A 175 -21.72 -2.51 5.77
CA PRO A 175 -22.14 -3.41 6.84
C PRO A 175 -21.16 -4.56 7.12
N PHE A 176 -20.43 -5.04 6.11
CA PHE A 176 -19.44 -6.11 6.28
C PHE A 176 -18.14 -5.63 6.98
N MET A 177 -17.91 -4.32 7.04
CA MET A 177 -16.77 -3.71 7.73
C MET A 177 -17.04 -3.44 9.21
N GLN A 178 -18.30 -3.52 9.64
CA GLN A 178 -18.73 -3.29 11.02
C GLN A 178 -18.71 -4.58 11.88
N LYS A 179 -18.43 -5.72 11.25
CA LYS A 179 -18.28 -7.03 11.89
C LYS A 179 -16.82 -7.29 12.23
#